data_AF-A0A958TNV5-F1
#
_entry.id   AF-A0A958TNV5-F1
#
_cell.length_a   1.000
_cell.length_b   1.000
_cell.length_c   1.000
_cell.angle_alpha   90.00
_cell.angle_beta   90.00
_cell.angle_gamma   90.00
#
_symmetry.space_group_name_H-M   'P 1'
#
loop_
_entity.id
_entity.type
_entity.pdbx_description
1 polymer ?
#
loop_
_entity_poly.entity_id
_entity_poly.type
_entity_poly.pdbx_seq_one_letter_code
_entity_poly.pdbx_strand_id
1 'polypeptide(L)'
;MLQDIRTYLLFGSQYCGIEHASQNGAIHLYATLLKKKKKEVDVDRSIEANTIAELANHLPKNTGAFLVVNDENVITKRIESEHREPLKLVQTAFPNLNLNDFIYETLHQKTVHFVSICRRTYIEQLIKDYKKNKISILNVSLGNLMISNVTDFIASTEIYTSNAKVSADAQTLTEIEDV
;
A
#
# COMPACT_ATOMS: atom_id res chain seq x y z
N MET A 1 4.05 -12.43 -20.04
CA MET A 1 4.45 -13.84 -20.20
C MET A 1 5.83 -14.16 -19.63
N LEU A 2 6.95 -13.62 -20.16
CA LEU A 2 8.30 -13.90 -19.63
C LEU A 2 8.53 -13.37 -18.20
N GLN A 3 7.97 -12.20 -17.86
CA GLN A 3 8.01 -11.67 -16.49
C GLN A 3 7.19 -12.53 -15.51
N ASP A 4 6.01 -13.00 -15.92
CA ASP A 4 5.14 -13.83 -15.07
C ASP A 4 5.81 -15.16 -14.70
N ILE A 5 6.50 -15.78 -15.65
CA ILE A 5 7.28 -17.01 -15.44
C ILE A 5 8.45 -16.73 -14.49
N ARG A 6 9.16 -15.61 -14.66
CA ARG A 6 10.28 -15.22 -13.79
C ARG A 6 9.83 -14.95 -12.35
N THR A 7 8.72 -14.23 -12.17
CA THR A 7 8.14 -13.96 -10.86
C THR A 7 7.66 -15.25 -10.19
N TYR A 8 7.01 -16.14 -10.94
CA TYR A 8 6.59 -17.45 -10.45
C TYR A 8 7.79 -18.34 -10.05
N LEU A 9 8.89 -18.30 -10.82
CA LEU A 9 10.12 -19.03 -10.48
C LEU A 9 10.81 -18.48 -9.23
N LEU A 10 10.75 -17.16 -9.00
CA LEU A 10 11.43 -16.51 -7.88
C LEU A 10 10.63 -16.59 -6.57
N PHE A 11 9.30 -16.47 -6.64
CA PHE A 11 8.44 -16.32 -5.45
C PHE A 11 7.34 -17.37 -5.35
N GLY A 12 7.22 -18.26 -6.34
CA GLY A 12 6.26 -19.36 -6.32
C GLY A 12 4.82 -18.91 -6.51
N SER A 13 3.90 -19.58 -5.81
CA SER A 13 2.45 -19.31 -5.78
C SER A 13 1.99 -18.58 -4.51
N GLN A 14 2.95 -18.11 -3.70
CA GLN A 14 2.70 -17.32 -2.50
C GLN A 14 2.87 -15.84 -2.81
N TYR A 15 1.95 -15.04 -2.29
CA TYR A 15 1.95 -13.59 -2.42
C TYR A 15 1.95 -12.99 -1.02
N CYS A 16 2.80 -11.99 -0.76
CA CYS A 16 2.88 -11.35 0.53
C CYS A 16 2.56 -9.85 0.38
N GLY A 17 1.55 -9.39 1.11
CA GLY A 17 1.31 -7.96 1.34
C GLY A 17 1.80 -7.60 2.74
N ILE A 18 2.48 -6.48 2.89
CA ILE A 18 2.91 -5.91 4.17
C ILE A 18 2.40 -4.48 4.24
N GLU A 19 1.67 -4.14 5.28
CA GLU A 19 1.41 -2.77 5.69
C GLU A 19 2.45 -2.35 6.72
N HIS A 20 3.15 -1.25 6.46
CA HIS A 20 4.01 -0.55 7.39
C HIS A 20 3.23 0.65 7.92
N ALA A 21 2.67 0.52 9.10
CA ALA A 21 1.90 1.57 9.74
C ALA A 21 2.61 2.09 10.98
N SER A 22 2.15 3.24 11.45
CA SER A 22 2.50 3.76 12.76
C SER A 22 1.24 4.13 13.53
N GLN A 23 1.26 3.91 14.83
CA GLN A 23 0.22 4.35 15.74
C GLN A 23 0.89 4.98 16.95
N ASN A 24 0.59 6.25 17.24
CA ASN A 24 1.24 7.03 18.31
C ASN A 24 2.78 7.04 18.23
N GLY A 25 3.34 7.04 17.02
CA GLY A 25 4.79 7.03 16.76
C GLY A 25 5.47 5.66 16.96
N ALA A 26 4.71 4.62 17.30
CA ALA A 26 5.20 3.24 17.33
C ALA A 26 4.91 2.54 16.00
N ILE A 27 5.89 1.78 15.50
CA ILE A 27 5.74 1.00 14.27
C ILE A 27 4.85 -0.22 14.54
N HIS A 28 3.86 -0.41 13.68
CA HIS A 28 3.03 -1.61 13.62
C HIS A 28 3.03 -2.16 12.19
N LEU A 29 3.38 -3.44 12.05
CA LEU A 29 3.48 -4.12 10.77
C LEU A 29 2.41 -5.20 10.68
N TYR A 30 1.62 -5.17 9.61
CA TYR A 30 0.63 -6.20 9.31
C TYR A 30 1.04 -6.89 8.03
N ALA A 31 1.24 -8.21 8.05
CA ALA A 31 1.53 -8.98 6.85
C ALA A 31 0.47 -10.03 6.59
N THR A 32 0.04 -10.11 5.33
CA THR A 32 -0.88 -11.14 4.84
C THR A 32 -0.20 -11.95 3.76
N LEU A 33 -0.16 -13.26 3.96
CA LEU A 33 0.31 -14.21 2.96
C LEU A 33 -0.89 -14.89 2.33
N LEU A 34 -0.92 -14.83 1.01
CA LEU A 34 -1.93 -15.44 0.18
C LEU A 34 -1.33 -16.60 -0.59
N LYS A 35 -2.11 -17.65 -0.77
CA LYS A 35 -1.75 -18.80 -1.59
C LYS A 35 -2.73 -18.93 -2.74
N LYS A 36 -2.22 -18.83 -3.97
CA LYS A 36 -3.05 -19.00 -5.16
C LYS A 36 -3.27 -20.49 -5.43
N LYS A 37 -4.54 -20.91 -5.47
CA LYS A 37 -4.96 -22.25 -5.88
C LYS A 37 -5.86 -22.15 -7.11
N LYS A 38 -5.28 -22.40 -8.29
CA LYS A 38 -5.98 -22.30 -9.58
C LYS A 38 -6.64 -20.92 -9.78
N LYS A 39 -7.96 -20.83 -9.61
CA LYS A 39 -8.79 -19.63 -9.80
C LYS A 39 -9.13 -18.92 -8.49
N GLU A 40 -8.64 -19.42 -7.36
CA GLU A 40 -8.93 -18.90 -6.03
C GLU A 40 -7.64 -18.46 -5.33
N VAL A 41 -7.82 -17.60 -4.33
CA VAL A 41 -6.76 -17.10 -3.47
C VAL A 41 -7.20 -17.30 -2.04
N ASP A 42 -6.44 -18.09 -1.30
CA ASP A 42 -6.68 -18.34 0.12
C ASP A 42 -5.76 -17.47 0.96
N VAL A 43 -6.27 -16.94 2.07
CA VAL A 43 -5.42 -16.40 3.13
C VAL A 43 -4.72 -17.57 3.82
N ASP A 44 -3.41 -17.68 3.63
CA ASP A 44 -2.57 -18.71 4.26
C ASP A 44 -2.30 -18.34 5.72
N ARG A 45 -1.94 -17.07 5.96
CA ARG A 45 -1.67 -16.54 7.30
C ARG A 45 -1.64 -15.01 7.33
N SER A 46 -1.98 -14.47 8.49
CA SER A 46 -1.80 -13.07 8.86
C SER A 46 -0.83 -12.97 10.03
N ILE A 47 0.04 -11.97 10.03
CA ILE A 47 1.10 -11.77 11.01
C ILE A 47 1.10 -10.31 11.42
N GLU A 48 1.24 -10.07 12.72
CA GLU A 48 1.50 -8.76 13.30
C GLU A 48 2.89 -8.74 13.91
N ALA A 49 3.58 -7.60 13.79
CA ALA A 49 4.90 -7.40 14.37
C ALA A 49 5.15 -5.92 14.65
N ASN A 50 6.01 -5.62 15.61
CA ASN A 50 6.38 -4.23 15.92
C ASN A 50 7.76 -3.85 15.34
N THR A 51 8.46 -4.80 14.72
CA THR A 51 9.73 -4.56 14.03
C THR A 51 9.85 -5.41 12.76
N ILE A 52 10.62 -4.93 11.78
CA ILE A 52 10.88 -5.67 10.53
C ILE A 52 11.60 -7.00 10.82
N ALA A 53 12.49 -7.03 11.83
CA ALA A 53 13.21 -8.24 12.22
C ALA A 53 12.27 -9.31 12.80
N GLU A 54 11.34 -8.91 13.66
CA GLU A 54 10.30 -9.79 14.18
C GLU A 54 9.41 -10.32 13.06
N LEU A 55 8.98 -9.45 12.15
CA LEU A 55 8.18 -9.86 10.99
C LEU A 55 8.92 -10.91 10.15
N ALA A 56 10.20 -10.69 9.87
CA ALA A 56 11.03 -11.58 9.06
C ALA A 56 11.15 -12.99 9.64
N ASN A 57 11.09 -13.14 10.97
CA ASN A 57 11.13 -14.46 11.62
C ASN A 57 9.89 -15.31 11.33
N HIS A 58 8.77 -14.68 10.97
CA HIS A 58 7.50 -15.35 10.68
C HIS A 58 7.30 -15.59 9.18
N LEU A 59 8.04 -14.90 8.32
CA LEU A 59 7.94 -15.01 6.87
C LEU A 59 8.83 -16.13 6.30
N PRO A 60 8.45 -16.74 5.16
CA PRO A 60 9.35 -17.60 4.40
C PRO A 60 10.66 -16.88 4.04
N LYS A 61 11.75 -17.64 3.93
CA LYS A 61 13.04 -17.08 3.53
C LYS A 61 12.95 -16.46 2.13
N ASN A 62 13.59 -15.29 1.94
CA ASN A 62 13.62 -14.54 0.67
C ASN A 62 12.23 -14.16 0.13
N THR A 63 11.27 -13.86 1.02
CA THR A 63 9.92 -13.44 0.63
C THR A 63 9.96 -12.17 -0.22
N GLY A 64 9.28 -12.20 -1.37
CA GLY A 64 8.93 -11.01 -2.13
C GLY A 64 7.62 -10.43 -1.61
N ALA A 65 7.60 -9.14 -1.25
CA ALA A 65 6.44 -8.49 -0.65
C ALA A 65 6.03 -7.23 -1.42
N PHE A 66 4.72 -6.99 -1.48
CA PHE A 66 4.13 -5.71 -1.82
C PHE A 66 4.00 -4.89 -0.53
N LEU A 67 4.57 -3.70 -0.49
CA LEU A 67 4.57 -2.84 0.69
C LEU A 67 3.50 -1.76 0.55
N VAL A 68 2.65 -1.60 1.54
CA VAL A 68 1.82 -0.41 1.75
C VAL A 68 2.48 0.39 2.87
N VAL A 69 2.84 1.64 2.60
CA VAL A 69 3.34 2.57 3.62
C VAL A 69 2.16 3.40 4.08
N ASN A 70 1.74 3.21 5.32
CA ASN A 70 0.53 3.79 5.90
C ASN A 70 0.82 4.40 7.27
N ASP A 71 1.82 5.28 7.30
CA ASP A 71 2.28 5.98 8.50
C ASP A 71 2.24 7.51 8.28
N GLU A 72 2.67 8.28 9.28
CA GLU A 72 2.61 9.74 9.30
C GLU A 72 3.47 10.42 8.21
N ASN A 73 4.35 9.69 7.52
CA ASN A 73 5.15 10.22 6.41
C ASN A 73 4.38 10.23 5.08
N VAL A 74 3.16 9.68 5.06
CA VAL A 74 2.26 9.71 3.89
C VAL A 74 1.18 10.75 4.09
N ILE A 75 1.04 11.64 3.11
CA ILE A 75 -0.02 12.66 3.10
C ILE A 75 -0.95 12.35 1.93
N THR A 76 -2.24 12.19 2.22
CA THR A 76 -3.27 11.95 1.21
C THR A 76 -4.19 13.16 1.09
N LYS A 77 -4.50 13.58 -0.14
CA LYS A 77 -5.50 14.61 -0.40
C LYS A 77 -6.56 14.12 -1.36
N ARG A 78 -7.82 14.35 -0.99
CA ARG A 78 -8.97 14.25 -1.89
C ARG A 78 -9.04 15.52 -2.75
N ILE A 79 -9.24 15.35 -4.05
CA ILE A 79 -9.43 16.45 -5.00
C ILE A 79 -10.61 16.13 -5.91
N GLU A 80 -11.35 17.17 -6.29
CA GLU A 80 -12.39 17.08 -7.31
C GLU A 80 -11.86 17.68 -8.61
N SER A 81 -11.85 16.89 -9.68
CA SER A 81 -11.36 17.34 -10.98
C SER A 81 -11.92 16.49 -12.11
N GLU A 82 -12.14 17.10 -13.27
CA GLU A 82 -12.38 16.38 -14.52
C GLU A 82 -11.07 15.89 -15.16
N HIS A 83 -9.92 16.42 -14.72
CA HIS A 83 -8.62 15.99 -15.21
C HIS A 83 -8.30 14.57 -14.71
N ARG A 84 -7.67 13.77 -15.57
CA ARG A 84 -7.25 12.40 -15.25
C ARG A 84 -5.73 12.20 -15.23
N GLU A 85 -5.00 13.21 -15.66
CA GLU A 85 -3.55 13.13 -15.81
C GLU A 85 -2.88 13.19 -14.42
N PRO A 86 -2.13 12.15 -14.00
CA PRO A 86 -1.59 12.06 -12.65
C PRO A 86 -0.76 13.27 -12.24
N LEU A 87 0.07 13.78 -13.15
CA LEU A 87 0.91 14.95 -12.87
C LEU A 87 0.08 16.20 -12.56
N LYS A 88 -1.02 16.42 -13.29
CA LYS A 88 -1.94 17.55 -13.03
C LYS A 88 -2.66 17.38 -11.70
N LEU A 89 -3.09 16.16 -11.38
CA LEU A 89 -3.71 15.84 -10.09
C LEU A 89 -2.75 16.14 -8.93
N VAL A 90 -1.49 15.73 -9.04
CA VAL A 90 -0.45 16.02 -8.04
C VAL A 90 -0.19 17.51 -7.91
N GLN A 91 -0.02 18.24 -9.01
CA GLN A 91 0.19 19.69 -8.99
C GLN A 91 -0.99 20.46 -8.40
N THR A 92 -2.21 19.95 -8.59
CA THR A 92 -3.44 20.50 -8.01
C THR A 92 -3.49 20.26 -6.50
N ALA A 93 -3.20 19.03 -6.05
CA ALA A 93 -3.23 18.66 -4.63
C ALA A 93 -2.08 19.30 -3.82
N PHE A 94 -0.89 19.37 -4.42
CA PHE A 94 0.34 19.85 -3.77
C PHE A 94 1.06 20.88 -4.65
N PRO A 95 0.56 22.13 -4.71
CA PRO A 95 1.23 23.20 -5.43
C PRO A 95 2.64 23.39 -4.88
N ASN A 96 3.63 23.55 -5.78
CA ASN A 96 5.05 23.71 -5.45
C ASN A 96 5.78 22.45 -4.94
N LEU A 97 5.19 21.25 -5.06
CA LEU A 97 5.90 20.02 -4.71
C LEU A 97 7.09 19.78 -5.66
N ASN A 98 8.28 19.57 -5.11
CA ASN A 98 9.42 19.11 -5.90
C ASN A 98 9.31 17.60 -6.16
N LEU A 99 8.88 17.21 -7.36
CA LEU A 99 8.65 15.81 -7.73
C LEU A 99 9.92 14.94 -7.71
N ASN A 100 11.10 15.53 -7.67
CA ASN A 100 12.34 14.77 -7.50
C ASN A 100 12.48 14.22 -6.07
N ASP A 101 11.98 14.95 -5.08
CA ASP A 101 12.12 14.62 -3.66
C ASP A 101 11.00 13.70 -3.14
N PHE A 102 9.93 13.55 -3.93
CA PHE A 102 8.73 12.81 -3.53
C PHE A 102 8.40 11.68 -4.51
N ILE A 103 7.80 10.63 -3.96
CA ILE A 103 7.04 9.63 -4.71
C ILE A 103 5.56 9.97 -4.50
N TYR A 104 4.76 9.77 -5.54
CA TYR A 104 3.33 9.99 -5.48
C TYR A 104 2.57 8.78 -6.03
N GLU A 105 1.35 8.63 -5.56
CA GLU A 105 0.36 7.68 -6.07
C GLU A 105 -0.97 8.40 -6.23
N THR A 106 -1.70 8.07 -7.29
CA THR A 106 -3.00 8.68 -7.58
C THR A 106 -4.05 7.60 -7.76
N LEU A 107 -5.13 7.67 -6.98
CA LEU A 107 -6.35 6.92 -7.23
C LEU A 107 -7.33 7.81 -7.98
N HIS A 108 -7.69 7.41 -9.19
CA HIS A 108 -8.58 8.18 -10.07
C HIS A 108 -9.97 7.56 -10.12
N GLN A 109 -11.01 8.29 -9.71
CA GLN A 109 -12.39 7.79 -9.64
C GLN A 109 -13.44 8.81 -10.13
N LYS A 110 -13.84 8.68 -11.40
CA LYS A 110 -14.80 9.58 -12.07
C LYS A 110 -14.35 11.06 -11.98
N THR A 111 -14.85 11.79 -10.99
CA THR A 111 -14.58 13.21 -10.71
C THR A 111 -13.87 13.44 -9.37
N VAL A 112 -13.72 12.40 -8.56
CA VAL A 112 -13.03 12.43 -7.27
C VAL A 112 -11.72 11.65 -7.43
N HIS A 113 -10.62 12.24 -6.98
CA HIS A 113 -9.32 11.59 -7.01
C HIS A 113 -8.67 11.72 -5.64
N PHE A 114 -7.81 10.77 -5.32
CA PHE A 114 -6.95 10.84 -4.15
C PHE A 114 -5.51 10.86 -4.60
N VAL A 115 -4.73 11.77 -4.02
CA VAL A 115 -3.30 11.90 -4.29
C VAL A 115 -2.55 11.69 -2.98
N SER A 116 -1.76 10.63 -2.93
CA SER A 116 -0.86 10.33 -1.83
C SER A 116 0.56 10.69 -2.20
N ILE A 117 1.30 11.33 -1.29
CA ILE A 117 2.72 11.64 -1.46
C ILE A 117 3.54 11.15 -0.27
N CYS A 118 4.79 10.79 -0.53
CA CYS A 118 5.77 10.48 0.50
C CYS A 118 7.17 10.89 0.04
N ARG A 119 8.06 11.22 0.97
CA ARG A 119 9.46 11.54 0.66
C ARG A 119 10.17 10.33 0.07
N ARG A 120 10.82 10.50 -1.09
CA ARG A 120 11.57 9.44 -1.77
C ARG A 120 12.63 8.80 -0.87
N THR A 121 13.36 9.63 -0.14
CA THR A 121 14.43 9.18 0.77
C THR A 121 13.91 8.26 1.87
N TYR A 122 12.70 8.50 2.37
CA TYR A 122 12.06 7.66 3.38
C TYR A 122 11.70 6.28 2.81
N ILE A 123 11.03 6.24 1.65
CA ILE A 123 10.69 4.98 0.96
C ILE A 123 11.94 4.17 0.61
N GLU A 124 12.98 4.82 0.09
CA GLU A 124 14.25 4.17 -0.22
C GLU A 124 14.93 3.57 1.03
N GLN A 125 14.82 4.26 2.17
CA GLN A 125 15.35 3.77 3.43
C GLN A 125 14.55 2.55 3.93
N LEU A 126 13.21 2.60 3.89
CA LEU A 126 12.35 1.46 4.22
C LEU A 126 12.70 0.24 3.37
N ILE A 127 12.81 0.39 2.04
CA ILE A 127 13.17 -0.72 1.13
C ILE A 127 14.52 -1.33 1.52
N LYS A 128 15.51 -0.50 1.88
CA LYS A 128 16.82 -0.98 2.35
C LYS A 128 16.69 -1.76 3.65
N ASP A 129 15.85 -1.31 4.58
CA ASP A 129 15.68 -1.95 5.89
C ASP A 129 14.93 -3.29 5.80
N TYR A 130 13.91 -3.40 4.94
CA TYR A 130 13.31 -4.69 4.58
C TYR A 130 14.33 -5.65 3.94
N LYS A 131 15.15 -5.14 3.01
CA LYS A 131 16.17 -5.95 2.33
C LYS A 131 17.23 -6.50 3.30
N LYS A 132 17.64 -5.72 4.31
CA LYS A 132 18.56 -6.18 5.38
C LYS A 132 17.99 -7.40 6.11
N ASN A 133 16.68 -7.45 6.28
CA ASN A 133 15.94 -8.54 6.92
C ASN A 133 15.47 -9.62 5.92
N LYS A 134 16.07 -9.69 4.72
CA LYS A 134 15.80 -10.71 3.69
C LYS A 134 14.37 -10.70 3.12
N ILE A 135 13.70 -9.55 3.20
CA ILE A 135 12.41 -9.30 2.55
C ILE A 135 12.67 -8.40 1.34
N SER A 136 12.31 -8.88 0.15
CA SER A 136 12.46 -8.13 -1.10
C SER A 136 11.18 -7.35 -1.38
N ILE A 137 11.22 -6.02 -1.31
CA ILE A 137 10.08 -5.20 -1.69
C ILE A 137 9.97 -5.16 -3.22
N LEU A 138 8.87 -5.68 -3.74
CA LEU A 138 8.60 -5.79 -5.19
C LEU A 138 7.88 -4.55 -5.73
N ASN A 139 7.04 -3.95 -4.89
CA ASN A 139 6.33 -2.72 -5.21
C ASN A 139 5.92 -2.00 -3.91
N VAL A 140 5.61 -0.71 -4.02
CA VAL A 140 5.20 0.15 -2.91
C VAL A 140 3.90 0.85 -3.29
N SER A 141 2.98 0.94 -2.35
CA SER A 141 1.81 1.83 -2.40
C SER A 141 1.77 2.73 -1.16
N LEU A 142 1.10 3.87 -1.30
CA LEU A 142 1.02 4.93 -0.30
C LEU A 142 -0.39 5.06 0.28
N GLY A 143 -0.47 4.89 1.59
CA GLY A 143 -1.65 5.13 2.40
C GLY A 143 -2.78 4.14 2.12
N ASN A 144 -4.00 4.63 2.24
CA ASN A 144 -5.22 3.82 2.18
C ASN A 144 -5.76 3.61 0.75
N LEU A 145 -5.04 4.00 -0.30
CA LEU A 145 -5.53 3.95 -1.69
C LEU A 145 -5.82 2.51 -2.15
N MET A 146 -5.03 1.55 -1.69
CA MET A 146 -5.16 0.13 -2.07
C MET A 146 -6.49 -0.51 -1.66
N ILE A 147 -7.22 0.10 -0.72
CA ILE A 147 -8.55 -0.38 -0.33
C ILE A 147 -9.49 -0.44 -1.53
N SER A 148 -9.35 0.46 -2.50
CA SER A 148 -10.19 0.46 -3.71
C SER A 148 -10.18 -0.90 -4.41
N ASN A 149 -9.07 -1.65 -4.35
CA ASN A 149 -8.93 -2.95 -4.99
C ASN A 149 -9.68 -4.09 -4.28
N VAL A 150 -10.12 -3.86 -3.04
CA VAL A 150 -10.82 -4.87 -2.23
C VAL A 150 -12.22 -4.45 -1.79
N THR A 151 -12.65 -3.23 -2.13
CA THR A 151 -13.99 -2.71 -1.80
C THR A 151 -15.13 -3.63 -2.23
N ASP A 152 -15.03 -4.29 -3.39
CA ASP A 152 -16.03 -5.25 -3.88
C ASP A 152 -16.23 -6.47 -2.96
N PHE A 153 -15.29 -6.74 -2.07
CA PHE A 153 -15.35 -7.85 -1.12
C PHE A 153 -15.77 -7.42 0.29
N ILE A 154 -16.07 -6.12 0.49
CA ILE A 154 -16.42 -5.56 1.79
C ILE A 154 -17.88 -5.11 1.76
N ALA A 155 -18.71 -5.69 2.65
CA ALA A 155 -20.14 -5.38 2.71
C ALA A 155 -20.48 -4.05 3.40
N SER A 156 -19.47 -3.34 3.93
CA SER A 156 -19.62 -2.08 4.66
C SER A 156 -19.22 -0.89 3.80
N THR A 157 -19.93 0.23 3.95
CA THR A 157 -19.57 1.53 3.36
C THR A 157 -18.54 2.29 4.20
N GLU A 158 -18.34 1.88 5.46
CA GLU A 158 -17.33 2.43 6.35
C GLU A 158 -16.31 1.36 6.69
N ILE A 159 -15.03 1.63 6.39
CA ILE A 159 -13.91 0.71 6.53
C ILE A 159 -12.89 1.37 7.45
N TYR A 160 -12.51 0.68 8.51
CA TYR A 160 -11.45 1.13 9.41
C TYR A 160 -10.15 0.42 9.05
N THR A 161 -9.09 1.20 8.83
CA THR A 161 -7.72 0.70 8.68
C THR A 161 -6.91 1.01 9.94
N SER A 162 -5.61 0.76 9.87
CA SER A 162 -4.69 1.00 10.99
C SER A 162 -4.64 2.46 11.44
N ASN A 163 -4.93 3.41 10.54
CA ASN A 163 -4.81 4.85 10.80
C ASN A 163 -5.94 5.72 10.23
N ALA A 164 -6.93 5.13 9.54
CA ALA A 164 -7.96 5.92 8.87
C ALA A 164 -9.34 5.26 8.92
N LYS A 165 -10.37 6.08 8.81
CA LYS A 165 -11.72 5.71 8.41
C LYS A 165 -11.86 6.02 6.93
N VAL A 166 -12.23 5.01 6.15
CA VAL A 166 -12.40 5.09 4.70
C VAL A 166 -13.85 4.85 4.35
N SER A 167 -14.46 5.84 3.72
CA SER A 167 -15.84 5.78 3.24
C SER A 167 -15.85 5.36 1.77
N ALA A 168 -16.70 4.38 1.44
CA ALA A 168 -16.79 3.82 0.10
C ALA A 168 -18.26 3.57 -0.32
N ASP A 169 -18.56 3.82 -1.60
CA ASP A 169 -19.83 3.49 -2.23
C ASP A 169 -19.59 2.66 -3.50
N ALA A 170 -20.05 1.40 -3.48
CA ALA A 170 -20.15 0.48 -4.62
C ALA A 170 -18.90 0.31 -5.53
N GLN A 171 -17.70 0.72 -5.07
CA GLN A 171 -16.32 0.66 -5.67
C GLN A 171 -15.57 2.01 -5.61
N THR A 172 -16.26 3.09 -5.26
CA THR A 172 -15.68 4.44 -5.24
C THR A 172 -15.32 4.82 -3.82
N LEU A 173 -14.07 5.21 -3.57
CA LEU A 173 -13.72 5.82 -2.30
C LEU A 173 -14.29 7.24 -2.32
N THR A 174 -15.05 7.59 -1.29
CA THR A 174 -15.66 8.91 -1.17
C THR A 174 -14.85 9.79 -0.26
N GLU A 175 -14.24 9.22 0.78
CA GLU A 175 -13.50 9.95 1.81
C GLU A 175 -12.47 9.07 2.53
N ILE A 176 -11.41 9.69 3.02
CA ILE A 176 -10.37 9.09 3.87
C ILE A 176 -10.09 10.10 4.99
N GLU A 177 -10.41 9.72 6.23
CA GLU A 177 -10.23 10.55 7.42
C GLU A 177 -9.23 9.86 8.37
N ASP A 178 -8.19 10.55 8.81
CA ASP A 178 -7.22 10.01 9.77
C ASP A 178 -7.89 9.85 11.16
N VAL A 179 -7.54 8.78 11.91
CA VAL A 179 -8.16 8.39 13.20
C VAL A 179 -7.12 8.34 14.33
#